data_AF-A0A137P9E5-F1
#
_entry.id   AF-A0A137P9E5-F1
#
_cell.length_a   1.000
_cell.length_b   1.000
_cell.length_c   1.000
_cell.angle_alpha   90.00
_cell.angle_beta   90.00
_cell.angle_gamma   90.00
#
_symmetry.space_group_name_H-M   'P 1'
#
loop_
_entity.id
_entity.type
_entity.pdbx_description
1 polymer ?
#
loop_
_entity_poly.entity_id
_entity_poly.type
_entity_poly.pdbx_seq_one_letter_code
_entity_poly.pdbx_strand_id
1 'polypeptide(L)'
;MLVAETENSYCFNCEKEVQKTSFHCKICNECVTKLDHHCPWMNNCIGSQNYLAFFISIVSMNIFCWITEYYTIKIFIKMVLDYSSLFELLNSRLAPIGQSLSQPKLILISANFYILTLVLIIGNLLLTQLVLFHIFLIHYGLTTREVIKRSNQAEFNQNFDHGQLTWLEKFICFPLINLQDMKLKVMTRWRNGSASASRAEGWEFESLTRHTF
;
A
#
# COMPACT_ATOMS: atom_id res chain seq x y z
N MET A 1 2.75 13.96 -43.25
CA MET A 1 1.44 13.63 -42.66
C MET A 1 1.63 12.31 -41.93
N LEU A 2 1.99 12.36 -40.64
CA LEU A 2 2.23 11.16 -39.82
C LEU A 2 0.96 10.88 -39.02
N VAL A 3 0.46 9.65 -39.17
CA VAL A 3 -0.75 9.13 -38.56
C VAL A 3 -0.58 9.14 -37.04
N ALA A 4 -1.31 10.01 -36.34
CA ALA A 4 -1.58 9.82 -34.93
C ALA A 4 -2.40 8.53 -34.80
N GLU A 5 -1.79 7.43 -34.34
CA GLU A 5 -2.55 6.28 -33.88
C GLU A 5 -3.55 6.78 -32.84
N THR A 6 -4.85 6.61 -33.11
CA THR A 6 -5.90 7.13 -32.26
C THR A 6 -5.74 6.59 -30.83
N GLU A 7 -5.37 7.46 -29.89
CA GLU A 7 -5.11 7.12 -28.47
C GLU A 7 -6.38 6.73 -27.67
N ASN A 8 -7.53 6.67 -28.35
CA ASN A 8 -8.84 6.47 -27.75
C ASN A 8 -9.32 5.02 -27.95
N SER A 9 -10.01 4.50 -26.92
CA SER A 9 -10.77 3.26 -26.90
C SER A 9 -12.22 3.59 -26.54
N TYR A 10 -13.19 2.75 -26.91
CA TYR A 10 -14.59 3.01 -26.59
C TYR A 10 -15.02 2.20 -25.35
N CYS A 11 -15.67 2.85 -24.39
CA CYS A 11 -16.28 2.16 -23.25
C CYS A 11 -17.78 1.97 -23.50
N PHE A 12 -18.23 0.72 -23.62
CA PHE A 12 -19.65 0.40 -23.81
C PHE A 12 -20.52 0.72 -22.59
N ASN A 13 -19.98 0.67 -21.37
CA ASN A 13 -20.75 0.98 -20.16
C ASN A 13 -21.02 2.49 -20.00
N CYS A 14 -20.11 3.33 -20.48
CA CYS A 14 -20.25 4.78 -20.41
C CYS A 14 -20.63 5.42 -21.76
N GLU A 15 -20.77 4.60 -22.81
CA GLU A 15 -21.09 4.99 -24.19
C GLU A 15 -20.22 6.15 -24.73
N LYS A 16 -18.94 6.19 -24.36
CA LYS A 16 -18.02 7.28 -24.73
C LYS A 16 -16.63 6.78 -25.09
N GLU A 17 -15.93 7.60 -25.88
CA GLU A 17 -14.49 7.45 -26.08
C GLU A 17 -13.73 7.77 -24.78
N VAL A 18 -12.76 6.92 -24.47
CA VAL A 18 -11.89 6.99 -23.30
C VAL A 18 -10.46 6.76 -23.75
N GLN A 19 -9.48 7.16 -22.94
CA GLN A 19 -8.08 6.87 -23.29
C GLN A 19 -7.84 5.36 -23.24
N LYS A 20 -6.90 4.84 -24.04
CA LYS A 20 -6.52 3.42 -24.05
C LYS A 20 -6.06 2.88 -22.69
N THR A 21 -5.62 3.77 -21.80
CA THR A 21 -5.21 3.43 -20.43
C THR A 21 -6.32 3.60 -19.39
N SER A 22 -7.53 4.00 -19.80
CA SER A 22 -8.69 4.14 -18.92
C SER A 22 -9.44 2.82 -18.74
N PHE A 23 -9.96 2.60 -17.54
CA PHE A 23 -10.72 1.39 -17.20
C PHE A 23 -12.01 1.78 -16.48
N HIS A 24 -13.10 1.08 -16.80
CA HIS A 24 -14.39 1.30 -16.18
C HIS A 24 -14.45 0.65 -14.79
N CYS A 25 -14.74 1.45 -13.77
CA CYS A 25 -15.04 0.94 -12.44
C CYS A 25 -16.55 0.78 -12.29
N LYS A 26 -17.01 -0.46 -12.10
CA LYS A 26 -18.45 -0.76 -11.94
C LYS A 26 -19.05 -0.16 -10.66
N ILE A 27 -18.23 0.05 -9.62
CA ILE A 27 -18.70 0.58 -8.33
C ILE A 27 -19.01 2.08 -8.46
N CYS A 28 -18.11 2.85 -9.07
CA CYS A 28 -18.29 4.28 -9.32
C CYS A 28 -19.08 4.58 -10.61
N ASN A 29 -19.30 3.57 -11.45
CA ASN A 29 -19.93 3.67 -12.77
C ASN A 29 -19.27 4.70 -13.70
N GLU A 30 -17.94 4.78 -13.66
CA GLU A 30 -17.16 5.75 -14.43
C GLU A 30 -15.84 5.16 -14.94
N CYS A 31 -15.28 5.78 -16.00
CA CYS A 31 -13.99 5.41 -16.55
C CYS A 31 -12.87 6.26 -15.97
N VAL A 32 -11.85 5.61 -15.43
CA VAL A 32 -10.74 6.25 -14.74
C VAL A 32 -9.44 5.97 -15.49
N THR A 33 -8.73 7.03 -15.88
CA THR A 33 -7.42 6.96 -16.56
C THR A 33 -6.36 6.35 -15.64
N LYS A 34 -5.60 5.38 -16.16
CA LYS A 34 -4.59 4.61 -15.42
C LYS A 34 -5.10 4.17 -14.04
N LEU A 35 -6.32 3.62 -14.01
CA LEU A 35 -6.95 3.15 -12.78
C LEU A 35 -6.04 2.17 -12.03
N ASP A 36 -5.77 2.46 -10.76
CA ASP A 36 -5.01 1.62 -9.84
C ASP A 36 -5.94 0.64 -9.12
N HIS A 37 -6.91 1.18 -8.38
CA HIS A 37 -7.95 0.42 -7.68
C HIS A 37 -9.14 1.32 -7.33
N HIS A 38 -10.26 0.72 -6.96
CA HIS A 38 -11.33 1.41 -6.24
C HIS A 38 -11.04 1.29 -4.75
N CYS A 39 -10.95 2.42 -4.04
CA CYS A 39 -10.64 2.44 -2.61
C CYS A 39 -11.93 2.69 -1.81
N PRO A 40 -12.45 1.69 -1.07
CA PRO A 40 -13.63 1.86 -0.23
C PRO A 40 -13.45 2.93 0.85
N TRP A 41 -12.22 3.08 1.37
CA TRP A 41 -11.88 4.03 2.43
C TRP A 41 -11.98 5.49 1.98
N MET A 42 -11.72 5.75 0.70
CA MET A 42 -11.85 7.09 0.11
C MET A 42 -13.20 7.27 -0.59
N ASN A 43 -14.01 6.21 -0.66
CA ASN A 43 -15.22 6.12 -1.46
C ASN A 43 -15.00 6.66 -2.90
N ASN A 44 -13.84 6.35 -3.47
CA ASN A 44 -13.41 6.91 -4.75
C ASN A 44 -12.43 5.97 -5.46
N CYS A 45 -12.35 6.08 -6.78
CA CYS A 45 -11.33 5.40 -7.57
C CYS A 45 -9.99 6.14 -7.47
N ILE A 46 -8.92 5.37 -7.31
CA ILE A 46 -7.54 5.87 -7.34
C ILE A 46 -6.98 5.61 -8.74
N GLY A 47 -6.57 6.67 -9.43
CA GLY A 47 -5.99 6.65 -10.77
C GLY A 47 -4.98 7.76 -10.96
N SER A 48 -4.54 8.04 -12.19
CA SER A 48 -3.42 8.97 -12.42
C SER A 48 -3.65 10.38 -11.88
N GLN A 49 -4.91 10.84 -11.82
CA GLN A 49 -5.24 12.22 -11.42
C GLN A 49 -5.15 12.44 -9.90
N ASN A 50 -5.34 11.41 -9.09
CA ASN A 50 -5.39 11.52 -7.63
C ASN A 50 -4.42 10.57 -6.90
N TYR A 51 -3.61 9.79 -7.63
CA TYR A 51 -2.67 8.84 -7.03
C TYR A 51 -1.69 9.51 -6.07
N LEU A 52 -1.16 10.69 -6.41
CA LEU A 52 -0.22 11.41 -5.53
C LEU A 52 -0.89 11.81 -4.20
N ALA A 53 -2.12 12.35 -4.26
CA ALA A 53 -2.86 12.73 -3.07
C ALA A 53 -3.17 11.50 -2.18
N PHE A 54 -3.55 10.38 -2.80
CA PHE A 54 -3.73 9.11 -2.11
C PHE A 54 -2.43 8.61 -1.45
N PHE A 55 -1.31 8.66 -2.17
CA PHE A 55 -0.04 8.18 -1.64
C PHE A 55 0.44 9.03 -0.45
N ILE A 56 0.32 10.36 -0.57
CA ILE A 56 0.64 11.28 0.52
C ILE A 56 -0.29 11.04 1.71
N SER A 57 -1.59 10.79 1.49
CA SER A 57 -2.53 10.55 2.59
C SER A 57 -2.20 9.28 3.36
N ILE A 58 -1.90 8.15 2.70
CA ILE A 58 -1.55 6.91 3.41
C ILE A 58 -0.21 7.00 4.14
N VAL A 59 0.78 7.72 3.58
CA VAL A 59 2.08 7.94 4.24
C VAL A 59 1.90 8.83 5.47
N SER A 60 1.15 9.93 5.32
CA SER A 60 0.91 10.87 6.42
C SER A 60 0.13 10.21 7.55
N MET A 61 -0.89 9.41 7.20
CA MET A 61 -1.64 8.60 8.17
C MET A 61 -0.71 7.60 8.89
N ASN A 62 0.16 6.89 8.17
CA ASN A 62 1.06 5.92 8.78
C ASN A 62 2.01 6.57 9.79
N ILE A 63 2.62 7.71 9.42
CA ILE A 63 3.50 8.47 10.32
C ILE A 63 2.72 8.92 11.56
N PHE A 64 1.53 9.50 11.38
CA PHE A 64 0.69 9.93 12.48
C PHE A 64 0.36 8.79 13.44
N CYS A 65 -0.06 7.63 12.91
CA CYS A 65 -0.39 6.46 13.72
C CYS A 65 0.81 5.94 14.53
N TRP A 66 2.01 5.90 13.94
CA TRP A 66 3.23 5.53 14.67
C TRP A 66 3.61 6.52 15.77
N ILE A 67 3.43 7.82 15.53
CA ILE A 67 3.65 8.85 16.56
C ILE A 67 2.66 8.66 17.71
N THR A 68 1.37 8.48 17.42
CA THR A 68 0.36 8.26 18.45
C THR A 68 0.63 6.98 19.23
N GLU A 69 1.09 5.91 18.58
CA GLU A 69 1.44 4.64 19.20
C GLU A 69 2.56 4.80 20.21
N TYR A 70 3.62 5.51 19.83
CA TYR A 70 4.73 5.82 20.73
C TYR A 70 4.28 6.55 22.00
N TYR A 71 3.41 7.55 21.88
CA TYR A 71 2.89 8.27 23.05
C TYR A 71 1.94 7.42 23.90
N THR A 72 1.11 6.59 23.28
CA THR A 72 0.24 5.62 23.96
C THR A 72 1.05 4.67 24.84
N ILE A 73 2.12 4.08 24.29
CA ILE A 73 3.03 3.19 25.05
C ILE A 73 3.70 3.94 26.21
N LYS A 74 4.16 5.18 25.98
CA LYS A 74 4.78 5.99 27.05
C LYS A 74 3.83 6.29 28.20
N ILE A 75 2.58 6.65 27.88
CA ILE A 75 1.55 6.91 28.88
C ILE A 75 1.24 5.63 29.66
N PHE A 76 1.16 4.48 28.98
CA PHE A 76 0.94 3.19 29.63
C PHE A 76 2.04 2.85 30.63
N ILE A 77 3.30 2.93 30.21
CA ILE A 77 4.45 2.64 31.07
C ILE A 77 4.43 3.55 32.29
N LYS A 78 4.20 4.86 32.09
CA LYS A 78 4.09 5.81 33.19
C LYS A 78 2.96 5.46 34.15
N MET A 79 1.77 5.14 33.63
CA MET A 79 0.61 4.73 34.43
C MET A 79 0.91 3.50 35.30
N VAL A 80 1.61 2.50 34.75
CA VAL A 80 1.98 1.27 35.47
C VAL A 80 3.02 1.55 36.56
N LEU A 81 4.05 2.35 36.26
CA LEU A 81 5.12 2.70 37.22
C LEU A 81 4.64 3.61 38.34
N ASP A 82 3.81 4.61 38.02
CA ASP A 82 3.22 5.52 39.02
C ASP A 82 2.26 4.74 39.93
N TYR A 83 1.56 3.73 39.40
CA TYR A 83 0.73 2.86 40.23
C TYR A 83 1.55 1.94 41.14
N SER A 84 2.60 1.29 40.63
CA SER A 84 3.41 0.37 41.42
C SER A 84 4.06 1.09 42.60
N SER A 85 4.59 2.30 42.37
CA SER A 85 5.18 3.14 43.42
C SER A 85 4.15 3.62 44.46
N LEU A 86 2.95 4.02 44.02
CA LEU A 86 1.86 4.39 44.95
C LEU A 86 1.39 3.19 45.78
N PHE A 87 1.30 2.01 45.17
CA PHE A 87 0.90 0.78 45.84
C PHE A 87 1.90 0.37 46.94
N GLU A 88 3.20 0.44 46.64
CA GLU A 88 4.26 0.22 47.63
C GLU A 88 4.16 1.19 48.82
N LEU A 89 3.96 2.49 48.53
CA LEU A 89 3.79 3.51 49.56
C LEU A 89 2.56 3.24 50.46
N LEU A 90 1.41 2.91 49.87
CA LEU A 90 0.18 2.61 50.62
C LEU A 90 0.31 1.36 51.48
N ASN A 91 0.91 0.29 50.96
CA ASN A 91 1.15 -0.94 51.72
C ASN A 91 2.10 -0.72 52.90
N SER A 92 3.11 0.14 52.73
CA SER A 92 4.05 0.49 53.81
C SER A 92 3.41 1.32 54.94
N ARG A 93 2.30 2.02 54.68
CA ARG A 93 1.69 3.00 55.60
C ARG A 93 0.36 2.55 56.24
N LEU A 94 -0.42 1.68 55.58
CA LEU A 94 -1.85 1.44 55.92
C LEU A 94 -2.27 -0.04 56.11
N ALA A 95 -1.39 -0.91 56.63
CA ALA A 95 -1.78 -2.29 56.94
C ALA A 95 -3.10 -2.37 57.76
N PRO A 96 -4.13 -3.16 57.40
CA PRO A 96 -4.62 -3.65 56.11
C PRO A 96 -6.08 -3.18 55.90
N ILE A 97 -6.33 -1.89 55.64
CA ILE A 97 -7.72 -1.36 55.51
C ILE A 97 -8.09 -0.99 54.06
N GLY A 98 -7.12 -0.78 53.18
CA GLY A 98 -7.36 -0.28 51.81
C GLY A 98 -7.37 -1.32 50.67
N GLN A 99 -7.20 -2.61 50.95
CA GLN A 99 -6.75 -3.58 49.92
C GLN A 99 -7.82 -4.10 48.96
N SER A 100 -9.12 -4.00 49.25
CA SER A 100 -10.13 -4.79 48.50
C SER A 100 -10.94 -4.03 47.45
N LEU A 101 -11.05 -2.70 47.50
CA LEU A 101 -12.06 -1.97 46.68
C LEU A 101 -11.51 -1.29 45.41
N SER A 102 -10.19 -1.10 45.26
CA SER A 102 -9.57 -0.39 44.12
C SER A 102 -8.74 -1.27 43.18
N GLN A 103 -8.32 -2.46 43.63
CA GLN A 103 -7.41 -3.38 42.91
C GLN A 103 -7.99 -3.97 41.60
N PRO A 104 -9.22 -4.54 41.57
CA PRO A 104 -9.71 -5.19 40.36
C PRO A 104 -10.01 -4.20 39.23
N LYS A 105 -10.43 -2.97 39.55
CA LYS A 105 -10.73 -1.93 38.55
C LYS A 105 -9.48 -1.48 37.82
N LEU A 106 -8.37 -1.29 38.52
CA LEU A 106 -7.14 -0.85 37.86
C LEU A 106 -6.48 -1.96 37.04
N ILE A 107 -6.48 -3.20 37.54
CA ILE A 107 -6.02 -4.36 36.78
C ILE A 107 -6.84 -4.51 35.48
N LEU A 108 -8.16 -4.31 35.58
CA LEU A 108 -9.02 -4.31 34.40
C LEU A 108 -8.67 -3.17 33.43
N ILE A 109 -8.44 -1.95 33.92
CA ILE A 109 -8.05 -0.80 33.09
C ILE A 109 -6.70 -1.06 32.39
N SER A 110 -5.69 -1.56 33.12
CA SER A 110 -4.37 -1.85 32.54
C SER A 110 -4.43 -2.98 31.52
N ALA A 111 -5.22 -4.03 31.76
CA ALA A 111 -5.43 -5.12 30.81
C ALA A 111 -6.12 -4.64 29.53
N ASN A 112 -7.16 -3.81 29.63
CA ASN A 112 -7.84 -3.24 28.45
C ASN A 112 -6.89 -2.35 27.65
N PHE A 113 -6.10 -1.51 28.32
CA PHE A 113 -5.12 -0.66 27.66
C PHE A 113 -4.07 -1.49 26.91
N TYR A 114 -3.53 -2.53 27.55
CA TYR A 114 -2.58 -3.45 26.93
C TYR A 114 -3.14 -4.11 25.67
N ILE A 115 -4.37 -4.64 25.73
CA ILE A 115 -5.04 -5.24 24.57
C ILE A 115 -5.22 -4.22 23.45
N LEU A 116 -5.66 -3.00 23.78
CA LEU A 116 -5.80 -1.92 22.79
C LEU A 116 -4.47 -1.60 22.10
N THR A 117 -3.37 -1.47 22.86
CA THR A 117 -2.03 -1.25 22.31
C THR A 117 -1.62 -2.36 21.34
N LEU A 118 -1.83 -3.63 21.69
CA LEU A 118 -1.52 -4.75 20.78
C LEU A 118 -2.31 -4.69 19.46
N VAL A 119 -3.61 -4.38 19.55
CA VAL A 119 -4.46 -4.24 18.36
C VAL A 119 -4.00 -3.08 17.47
N LEU A 120 -3.62 -1.95 18.07
CA LEU A 120 -3.10 -0.79 17.34
C LEU A 120 -1.76 -1.09 16.65
N ILE A 121 -0.85 -1.82 17.31
CA ILE A 121 0.41 -2.29 16.70
C ILE A 121 0.13 -3.11 15.44
N ILE A 122 -0.79 -4.08 15.51
CA ILE A 122 -1.14 -4.91 14.36
C ILE A 122 -1.70 -4.04 13.22
N GLY A 123 -2.59 -3.10 13.53
CA GLY A 123 -3.14 -2.15 12.55
C GLY A 123 -2.05 -1.30 11.88
N ASN A 124 -1.09 -0.80 12.65
CA ASN A 124 0.02 0.01 12.15
C ASN A 124 0.95 -0.78 11.24
N LEU A 125 1.24 -2.05 11.58
CA LEU A 125 2.03 -2.95 10.74
C LEU A 125 1.36 -3.21 9.39
N LEU A 126 0.05 -3.44 9.38
CA LEU A 126 -0.72 -3.62 8.13
C LEU A 126 -0.74 -2.34 7.29
N LEU A 127 -0.87 -1.17 7.91
CA LEU A 127 -0.80 0.12 7.21
C LEU A 127 0.61 0.38 6.65
N THR A 128 1.67 0.03 7.38
CA THR A 128 3.04 0.11 6.88
C THR A 128 3.26 -0.85 5.72
N GLN A 129 2.70 -2.06 5.77
CA GLN A 129 2.73 -2.99 4.64
C GLN A 129 2.05 -2.39 3.39
N LEU A 130 0.93 -1.69 3.54
CA LEU A 130 0.27 -1.00 2.44
C LEU A 130 1.16 0.11 1.84
N VAL A 131 1.82 0.92 2.67
CA VAL A 131 2.75 1.96 2.21
C VAL A 131 3.92 1.33 1.45
N LEU A 132 4.54 0.26 1.98
CA LEU A 132 5.64 -0.45 1.34
C LEU A 132 5.22 -1.05 -0.01
N PHE A 133 4.01 -1.61 -0.09
CA PHE A 133 3.45 -2.12 -1.33
C PHE A 133 3.33 -1.00 -2.39
N HIS A 134 2.82 0.18 -2.03
CA HIS A 134 2.73 1.29 -2.97
C HIS A 134 4.10 1.88 -3.35
N ILE A 135 5.08 1.90 -2.45
CA ILE A 135 6.48 2.25 -2.78
C ILE A 135 7.02 1.28 -3.84
N PHE A 136 6.79 -0.02 -3.65
CA PHE A 136 7.15 -1.04 -4.64
C PHE A 136 6.49 -0.77 -6.00
N LEU A 137 5.19 -0.49 -6.03
CA LEU A 137 4.48 -0.16 -7.28
C LEU A 137 5.08 1.05 -7.99
N ILE A 138 5.38 2.11 -7.25
CA ILE A 138 6.02 3.33 -7.79
C ILE A 138 7.40 3.00 -8.37
N HIS A 139 8.21 2.21 -7.65
CA HIS A 139 9.56 1.84 -8.09
C HIS A 139 9.56 1.08 -9.42
N TYR A 140 8.56 0.24 -9.66
CA TYR A 140 8.45 -0.54 -10.90
C TYR A 140 7.52 0.08 -11.95
N GLY A 141 6.91 1.23 -11.67
CA GLY A 141 5.95 1.88 -12.57
C GLY A 141 4.73 1.02 -12.87
N LEU A 142 4.25 0.26 -11.87
CA LEU A 142 3.10 -0.65 -11.98
C LEU A 142 1.89 -0.09 -11.27
N THR A 143 0.70 -0.50 -11.70
CA THR A 143 -0.54 -0.31 -10.93
C THR A 143 -0.92 -1.57 -10.15
N THR A 144 -1.65 -1.42 -9.05
CA THR A 144 -2.22 -2.52 -8.25
C THR A 144 -3.00 -3.48 -9.15
N ARG A 145 -3.85 -2.95 -10.04
CA ARG A 145 -4.60 -3.77 -11.00
C ARG A 145 -3.70 -4.61 -11.91
N GLU A 146 -2.60 -4.04 -12.39
CA GLU A 146 -1.65 -4.80 -13.22
C GLU A 146 -0.99 -5.94 -12.46
N VAL A 147 -0.62 -5.72 -11.19
CA VAL A 147 -0.07 -6.78 -10.33
C VAL A 147 -1.09 -7.88 -10.11
N ILE A 148 -2.33 -7.56 -9.74
CA ILE A 148 -3.39 -8.55 -9.50
C ILE A 148 -3.72 -9.34 -10.78
N LYS A 149 -3.79 -8.67 -11.93
CA LYS A 149 -4.03 -9.36 -13.21
C LYS A 149 -2.92 -10.37 -13.50
N ARG A 150 -1.66 -10.00 -13.23
CA ARG A 150 -0.52 -10.89 -13.43
C ARG A 150 -0.47 -12.02 -12.41
N SER A 151 -0.82 -11.77 -11.15
CA SER A 151 -0.86 -12.82 -10.11
C SER A 151 -1.93 -13.85 -10.42
N ASN A 152 -3.13 -13.42 -10.82
CA ASN A 152 -4.22 -14.33 -11.18
C ASN A 152 -3.84 -15.19 -12.40
N GLN A 153 -3.13 -14.61 -13.37
CA GLN A 153 -2.66 -15.35 -14.54
C GLN A 153 -1.54 -16.34 -14.18
N ALA A 154 -0.61 -15.95 -13.30
CA ALA A 154 0.43 -16.84 -12.81
C ALA A 154 -0.14 -18.00 -11.99
N GLU A 155 -1.13 -17.73 -11.13
CA GLU A 155 -1.82 -18.75 -10.35
C GLU A 155 -2.62 -19.70 -11.24
N PHE A 156 -3.31 -19.18 -12.26
CA PHE A 156 -3.99 -20.03 -13.25
C PHE A 156 -3.02 -20.98 -13.94
N ASN A 157 -1.86 -20.48 -14.37
CA ASN A 157 -0.82 -21.29 -15.00
C ASN A 157 -0.22 -22.31 -14.01
N GLN A 158 0.06 -21.91 -12.77
CA GLN A 158 0.60 -22.81 -11.75
C GLN A 158 -0.38 -23.89 -11.32
N ASN A 159 -1.67 -23.58 -11.16
CA ASN A 159 -2.70 -24.57 -10.84
C ASN A 159 -2.89 -25.58 -11.98
N PHE A 160 -2.53 -25.20 -13.21
CA PHE A 160 -2.48 -26.11 -14.35
C PHE A 160 -1.22 -26.99 -14.33
N ASP A 161 -0.08 -26.45 -13.91
CA ASP A 161 1.22 -27.12 -13.98
C ASP A 161 1.56 -27.98 -12.75
N HIS A 162 1.14 -27.60 -11.53
CA HIS A 162 1.47 -28.30 -10.28
C HIS A 162 0.30 -28.25 -9.28
N GLY A 163 -0.07 -29.41 -8.73
CA GLY A 163 -1.13 -29.56 -7.75
C GLY A 163 -1.05 -28.58 -6.56
N GLN A 164 -2.23 -28.21 -6.07
CA GLN A 164 -2.57 -27.16 -5.08
C GLN A 164 -1.47 -26.83 -4.05
N LEU A 165 -0.78 -25.69 -4.25
CA LEU A 165 -0.06 -24.98 -3.18
C LEU A 165 -1.05 -24.25 -2.25
N THR A 166 -0.69 -24.11 -0.97
CA THR A 166 -1.57 -23.55 0.06
C THR A 166 -1.62 -22.02 0.03
N TRP A 167 -2.75 -21.42 0.42
CA TRP A 167 -2.96 -19.97 0.42
C TRP A 167 -2.00 -19.19 1.33
N LEU A 168 -1.51 -19.82 2.42
CA LEU A 168 -0.60 -19.20 3.38
C LEU A 168 0.81 -18.98 2.80
N GLU A 169 1.31 -19.94 2.03
CA GLU A 169 2.60 -19.81 1.32
C GLU A 169 2.53 -18.70 0.27
N LYS A 170 1.39 -18.56 -0.42
CA LYS A 170 1.15 -17.49 -1.39
C LYS A 170 1.11 -16.11 -0.74
N PHE A 171 0.55 -15.98 0.47
CA PHE A 171 0.35 -14.69 1.16
C PHE A 171 1.61 -14.18 1.87
N ILE A 172 2.34 -15.07 2.55
CA ILE A 172 3.57 -14.73 3.30
C ILE A 172 4.73 -14.45 2.34
N CYS A 173 4.81 -15.20 1.24
CA CYS A 173 5.90 -15.08 0.28
C CYS A 173 5.63 -14.13 -0.89
N PHE A 174 4.42 -13.56 -1.02
CA PHE A 174 4.10 -12.62 -2.10
C PHE A 174 5.07 -11.43 -2.21
N PRO A 175 5.61 -10.85 -1.11
CA PRO A 175 6.58 -9.77 -1.22
C PRO A 175 7.99 -10.23 -1.61
N LEU A 176 8.34 -11.51 -1.42
CA LEU A 176 9.72 -12.00 -1.51
C LEU A 176 9.97 -12.96 -2.69
N ILE A 177 9.03 -13.85 -3.02
CA ILE A 177 9.22 -14.85 -4.08
C ILE A 177 9.07 -14.23 -5.49
N ASN A 178 8.33 -13.13 -5.63
CA ASN A 178 8.08 -12.52 -6.95
C ASN A 178 9.08 -11.40 -7.33
N LEU A 179 9.98 -10.98 -6.44
CA LEU A 179 10.97 -9.94 -6.76
C LEU A 179 12.02 -10.44 -7.78
N GLN A 180 12.42 -11.71 -7.69
CA GLN A 180 13.41 -12.30 -8.61
C GLN A 180 12.83 -12.45 -10.03
N ASP A 181 11.60 -12.99 -10.13
CA ASP A 181 10.91 -13.19 -11.42
C ASP A 181 10.38 -11.89 -12.02
N MET A 182 9.94 -10.91 -11.21
CA MET A 182 9.59 -9.58 -11.72
C MET A 182 10.81 -8.83 -12.25
N LYS A 183 11.97 -8.89 -11.59
CA LYS A 183 13.20 -8.29 -12.12
C LYS A 183 13.54 -8.87 -13.50
N LEU A 184 13.46 -10.18 -13.68
CA LEU A 184 13.73 -10.84 -14.97
C LEU A 184 12.72 -10.44 -16.06
N LYS A 185 11.43 -10.38 -15.75
CA LYS A 185 10.37 -9.99 -16.72
C LYS A 185 10.32 -8.49 -17.04
N VAL A 186 10.69 -7.61 -16.09
CA VAL A 186 10.79 -6.16 -16.31
C VAL A 186 12.07 -5.81 -17.08
N MET A 187 13.20 -6.42 -16.74
CA MET A 187 14.47 -6.28 -17.47
C MET A 187 14.35 -6.75 -18.92
N THR A 188 13.66 -7.86 -19.18
CA THR A 188 13.42 -8.34 -20.57
C THR A 188 12.50 -7.42 -21.36
N ARG A 189 11.51 -6.76 -20.73
CA ARG A 189 10.69 -5.73 -21.40
C ARG A 189 11.47 -4.45 -21.68
N TRP A 190 12.35 -4.01 -20.78
CA TRP A 190 13.28 -2.90 -21.05
C TRP A 190 14.26 -3.25 -22.16
N ARG A 191 14.84 -4.46 -22.16
CA ARG A 191 15.75 -4.96 -23.20
C ARG A 191 15.09 -5.11 -24.56
N ASN A 192 13.84 -5.57 -24.61
CA ASN A 192 13.10 -5.74 -25.86
C ASN A 192 12.46 -4.43 -26.35
N GLY A 193 12.09 -3.52 -25.45
CA GLY A 193 11.65 -2.16 -25.76
C GLY A 193 12.80 -1.24 -26.21
N SER A 194 14.00 -1.42 -25.65
CA SER A 194 15.21 -0.73 -26.11
C SER A 194 15.78 -1.33 -27.39
N ALA A 195 15.60 -2.62 -27.66
CA ALA A 195 15.94 -3.24 -28.94
C ALA A 195 15.04 -2.77 -30.10
N SER A 196 13.78 -2.38 -29.83
CA SER A 196 12.92 -1.71 -30.81
C SER A 196 13.24 -0.23 -30.97
N ALA A 197 13.79 0.44 -29.93
CA ALA A 197 14.24 1.83 -30.00
C ALA A 197 15.60 1.96 -30.70
N SER A 198 16.52 1.00 -30.52
CA SER A 198 17.86 1.00 -31.12
C SER A 198 17.89 0.73 -32.63
N ARG A 199 16.74 0.49 -33.26
CA ARG A 199 16.60 0.42 -34.73
C ARG A 199 15.96 1.69 -35.31
N ALA A 200 15.49 2.62 -34.46
CA ALA A 200 14.83 3.87 -34.86
C ALA A 200 15.72 5.12 -34.67
N GLU A 201 16.79 5.04 -33.89
CA GLU A 201 17.71 6.16 -33.64
C GLU A 201 18.99 6.03 -34.46
N GLY A 202 18.88 6.41 -35.73
CA GLY A 202 20.00 6.45 -36.66
C GLY A 202 19.98 7.71 -37.52
N TRP A 203 19.68 8.90 -36.97
CA TRP A 203 19.84 10.18 -37.68
C TRP A 203 20.23 11.33 -36.73
N GLU A 204 21.48 11.75 -36.90
CA GLU A 204 22.02 13.12 -36.96
C GLU A 204 21.74 14.11 -35.82
N PHE A 205 22.75 14.28 -34.98
CA PHE A 205 22.93 15.38 -34.03
C PHE A 205 23.75 16.49 -34.70
N GLU A 206 23.17 17.27 -35.60
CA GLU A 206 23.84 18.48 -36.12
C GLU A 206 22.83 19.49 -36.70
N SER A 207 22.29 20.39 -35.85
CA SER A 207 22.01 21.80 -36.20
C SER A 207 21.27 22.53 -35.07
N LEU A 208 21.97 22.86 -33.98
CA LEU A 208 21.60 24.00 -33.13
C LEU A 208 22.61 25.11 -33.41
N THR A 209 22.37 25.88 -34.46
CA THR A 209 22.77 27.28 -34.62
C THR A 209 22.20 27.81 -35.93
N ARG A 210 21.17 28.66 -35.85
CA ARG A 210 21.08 29.95 -36.57
C ARG A 210 19.70 30.63 -36.44
N HIS A 211 19.78 31.86 -35.91
CA HIS A 211 18.95 33.04 -36.19
C HIS A 211 17.47 33.02 -35.75
N THR A 212 17.09 33.77 -34.70
CA THR A 212 16.69 35.21 -34.74
C THR A 212 15.67 35.51 -35.84
N PHE A 213 14.40 35.68 -35.47
CA PHE A 213 13.65 36.95 -35.50
C PHE A 213 12.59 36.93 -34.41
#